data_AF-A0A2G9XNP4-F1
#
_entry.id   AF-A0A2G9XNP4-F1
#
_cell.length_a   1.000
_cell.length_b   1.000
_cell.length_c   1.000
_cell.angle_alpha   90.00
_cell.angle_beta   90.00
_cell.angle_gamma   90.00
#
_symmetry.space_group_name_H-M   'P 1'
#
loop_
_entity.id
_entity.type
_entity.pdbx_description
1 polymer ?
#
loop_
_entity_poly.entity_id
_entity_poly.type
_entity_poly.pdbx_seq_one_letter_code
_entity_poly.pdbx_strand_id
1 'polypeptide(L)' 'MDSLINKAADLICNANTIVAFTGAGASTESGFPDFWSPGGIWEKYQPVYYGETDVPYCRECRGPQIVAQVKKQLEG' A
#
# COMPACT_ATOMS: atom_id res chain seq x y z
N MET A 1 17.16 6.54 20.03
CA MET A 1 15.81 6.60 19.42
C MET A 1 15.17 7.96 19.75
N ASP A 2 15.09 8.30 21.04
CA ASP A 2 14.41 9.50 21.53
C ASP A 2 14.98 10.82 20.99
N SER A 3 16.30 10.90 20.77
CA SER A 3 16.92 12.10 20.18
C SER A 3 16.45 12.40 18.76
N LEU A 4 16.13 11.37 17.96
CA LEU A 4 15.63 11.56 16.59
C LEU A 4 14.16 11.98 16.60
N ILE A 5 13.37 11.43 17.53
CA ILE A 5 11.96 11.79 17.71
C ILE A 5 11.85 13.25 18.16
N ASN A 6 12.65 13.65 19.15
CA ASN A 6 12.68 15.04 19.63
C ASN A 6 13.10 16.00 18.52
N LYS A 7 14.13 15.65 17.74
CA LYS A 7 14.56 16.45 16.59
C LYS A 7 13.47 16.57 15.52
N ALA A 8 12.73 15.50 15.24
CA ALA A 8 11.62 15.55 14.29
C ALA A 8 10.47 16.43 14.82
N ALA A 9 10.15 16.33 16.11
CA ALA A 9 9.14 17.16 16.75
C ALA A 9 9.51 18.66 16.69
N ASP A 10 10.76 19.00 16.98
CA ASP A 10 11.25 20.38 16.89
C ASP A 10 11.12 20.95 15.46
N LEU A 11 11.46 20.15 14.45
CA LEU A 11 11.32 20.55 13.04
C LEU A 11 9.86 20.75 12.64
N ILE A 12 8.95 19.89 13.13
CA ILE A 12 7.50 19.99 12.89
C ILE A 12 6.95 21.25 13.56
N CYS A 13 7.28 21.49 14.83
CA CYS A 13 6.76 22.63 15.60
C CYS A 13 7.18 23.99 15.05
N ASN A 14 8.36 24.08 14.41
CA ASN A 14 8.89 25.32 13.86
C ASN A 14 8.59 25.50 12.36
N ALA A 15 7.92 24.56 11.70
CA ALA A 15 7.62 24.65 10.27
C ALA A 15 6.40 25.53 10.00
N ASN A 16 6.54 26.49 9.08
CA ASN A 16 5.39 27.27 8.57
C ASN A 16 4.48 26.45 7.65
N THR A 17 5.01 25.40 7.02
CA THR A 17 4.28 24.51 6.11
C THR A 17 4.94 23.14 6.11
N ILE A 18 4.12 22.08 6.19
CA ILE A 18 4.58 20.70 6.25
C ILE A 18 3.96 19.92 5.09
N VAL A 19 4.76 19.08 4.44
CA VAL A 19 4.30 18.10 3.45
C VAL A 19 4.80 16.73 3.90
N ALA A 20 3.89 15.77 4.01
CA ALA A 20 4.22 14.39 4.34
C ALA A 20 4.09 13.51 3.08
N PHE A 21 5.17 12.84 2.72
CA PHE A 21 5.15 11.79 1.70
C PHE A 21 4.84 10.47 2.39
N THR A 22 3.69 9.88 2.07
CA THR A 22 3.27 8.60 2.61
C THR A 22 3.29 7.53 1.54
N GLY A 23 3.45 6.28 1.98
CA GLY A 23 3.31 5.08 1.14
C GLY A 23 2.39 4.08 1.82
N ALA A 24 2.22 2.90 1.21
CA ALA A 24 1.34 1.84 1.73
C ALA A 24 1.66 1.43 3.19
N GLY A 25 2.93 1.53 3.59
CA GLY A 25 3.37 1.27 4.97
C GLY A 25 2.67 2.11 6.04
N ALA A 26 2.13 3.29 5.69
CA ALA A 26 1.37 4.10 6.65
C ALA A 26 0.01 3.50 7.03
N SER A 27 -0.49 2.50 6.29
CA SER A 27 -1.80 1.88 6.48
C SER A 27 -1.73 0.41 6.93
N THR A 28 -0.54 -0.17 7.06
CA THR A 28 -0.33 -1.57 7.47
C THR A 28 -0.89 -1.85 8.85
N GLU A 29 -0.65 -0.96 9.80
CA GLU A 29 -1.18 -1.05 11.17
C GLU A 29 -2.71 -0.88 11.24
N SER A 30 -3.34 -0.38 10.17
CA SER A 30 -4.80 -0.29 10.04
C SER A 30 -5.43 -1.49 9.33
N GLY A 31 -4.66 -2.54 9.07
CA GLY A 31 -5.13 -3.79 8.45
C GLY A 31 -5.02 -3.82 6.92
N PHE A 32 -4.50 -2.77 6.28
CA PHE A 32 -4.26 -2.76 4.84
C PHE A 32 -2.86 -3.29 4.53
N PRO A 33 -2.72 -4.49 3.93
CA PRO A 33 -1.40 -5.02 3.60
C PRO A 33 -0.71 -4.09 2.60
N ASP A 34 0.58 -3.86 2.81
CA ASP A 34 1.42 -3.26 1.78
C ASP A 34 1.83 -4.32 0.74
N PHE A 35 2.73 -3.92 -0.15
CA PHE A 35 3.18 -4.77 -1.24
C PHE A 35 4.33 -5.71 -0.85
N TRP A 36 5.16 -5.34 0.12
CA TRP A 36 6.52 -5.89 0.27
C TRP A 36 6.87 -6.41 1.67
N SER A 37 6.11 -6.03 2.70
CA SER A 37 6.26 -6.59 4.04
C SER A 37 5.83 -8.07 4.07
N PRO A 38 6.26 -8.84 5.08
CA PRO A 38 5.77 -10.21 5.27
C PRO A 38 4.25 -10.26 5.30
N GLY A 39 3.65 -11.17 4.52
CA GLY A 39 2.21 -11.28 4.31
C GLY A 39 1.62 -10.25 3.34
N GLY A 40 2.46 -9.44 2.71
CA GLY A 40 2.10 -8.42 1.72
C GLY A 40 1.49 -9.02 0.45
N ILE A 41 0.95 -8.13 -0.40
CA ILE A 41 0.15 -8.53 -1.58
C ILE A 41 0.95 -9.46 -2.51
N TRP A 42 2.24 -9.21 -2.73
CA TRP A 42 3.04 -9.98 -3.70
C TRP A 42 3.54 -11.33 -3.19
N GLU A 43 3.43 -11.62 -1.90
CA GLU A 43 3.65 -12.99 -1.40
C GLU A 43 2.46 -13.92 -1.72
N LYS A 44 1.26 -13.34 -1.87
CA LYS A 44 0.00 -14.08 -2.11
C LYS A 44 -0.43 -14.08 -3.57
N TYR A 45 -0.08 -13.05 -4.32
CA TYR A 45 -0.62 -12.76 -5.63
C TYR A 45 0.49 -12.47 -6.64
N GLN A 46 0.41 -13.04 -7.83
CA GLN A 46 1.35 -12.73 -8.90
C GLN A 46 1.05 -11.34 -9.50
N PRO A 47 2.07 -10.47 -9.66
CA PRO A 47 1.90 -9.20 -10.34
C PRO A 47 1.49 -9.41 -11.80
N VAL A 48 0.59 -8.55 -12.30
CA VAL A 48 0.28 -8.45 -13.72
C VAL A 48 1.11 -7.32 -14.32
N TYR A 49 1.84 -7.60 -15.39
CA TYR A 49 2.69 -6.62 -16.04
C TYR A 49 1.98 -5.92 -17.20
N TYR A 50 2.38 -4.68 -17.46
CA TYR A 50 1.85 -3.92 -18.58
C TYR A 50 2.18 -4.61 -19.91
N GLY A 51 1.17 -4.84 -20.75
CA GLY A 51 1.31 -5.51 -22.04
C GLY A 51 1.07 -7.03 -22.01
N GLU A 52 0.83 -7.61 -20.84
CA GLU A 52 0.40 -9.00 -20.73
C GLU A 52 -1.07 -9.11 -21.17
N THR A 53 -1.31 -9.75 -22.30
CA THR A 53 -2.65 -9.84 -22.91
C THR A 53 -3.42 -11.09 -22.47
N ASP A 54 -2.71 -12.13 -22.01
CA ASP A 54 -3.32 -13.39 -21.55
C ASP A 54 -3.51 -13.40 -20.03
N VAL A 55 -4.13 -12.34 -19.51
CA VAL A 55 -4.48 -12.24 -18.09
C VAL A 55 -5.96 -12.54 -17.87
N PRO A 56 -6.31 -13.40 -16.90
CA PRO A 56 -7.69 -13.64 -16.56
C PRO A 56 -8.43 -12.34 -16.22
N TYR A 57 -9.54 -12.06 -16.91
CA TYR A 57 -10.32 -10.83 -16.75
C TYR A 57 -11.59 -11.07 -15.91
N CYS A 58 -11.84 -10.21 -14.92
CA CYS A 58 -13.06 -10.20 -14.12
C CYS A 58 -14.06 -9.23 -14.73
N ARG A 59 -15.22 -9.75 -15.19
CA ARG A 59 -16.27 -8.91 -15.80
C ARG A 59 -16.93 -7.96 -14.80
N GLU A 60 -17.08 -8.38 -13.55
CA GLU A 60 -17.72 -7.59 -12.50
C GLU A 60 -16.90 -6.34 -12.16
N CYS A 61 -15.60 -6.51 -11.91
CA CYS A 61 -14.70 -5.40 -11.58
C CYS A 61 -14.16 -4.65 -12.80
N ARG A 62 -14.49 -5.11 -14.02
CA ARG A 62 -13.98 -4.59 -15.30
C ARG A 62 -12.45 -4.46 -15.34
N GLY A 63 -11.74 -5.49 -14.91
CA GLY A 63 -10.28 -5.47 -14.85
C GLY A 63 -9.66 -6.86 -14.64
N PRO A 64 -8.32 -6.94 -14.52
CA PRO A 64 -7.64 -8.18 -14.19
C PRO A 64 -8.23 -8.83 -12.93
N GLN A 65 -8.44 -10.16 -12.96
CA GLN A 65 -9.04 -10.91 -11.84
C GLN A 65 -8.29 -10.70 -10.53
N ILE A 66 -6.99 -10.46 -10.60
CA ILE A 66 -6.16 -10.18 -9.42
C ILE A 66 -6.64 -8.95 -8.63
N VAL A 67 -7.14 -7.91 -9.31
CA VAL A 67 -7.68 -6.71 -8.65
C VAL A 67 -8.95 -7.05 -7.88
N ALA A 68 -9.79 -7.92 -8.43
CA ALA A 68 -11.01 -8.38 -7.76
C ALA A 68 -10.69 -9.22 -6.52
N GLN A 69 -9.68 -10.10 -6.62
CA GLN A 69 -9.23 -10.95 -5.52
C GLN A 69 -8.65 -10.12 -4.37
N VAL A 70 -7.78 -9.15 -4.68
CA VAL A 70 -7.22 -8.23 -3.69
C VAL A 70 -8.32 -7.40 -3.03
N LYS A 71 -9.29 -6.86 -3.79
CA LYS A 71 -10.41 -6.10 -3.23
C LYS A 71 -11.23 -6.90 -2.23
N LYS A 72 -11.57 -8.15 -2.54
CA LYS A 72 -12.30 -9.04 -1.62
C LYS A 72 -11.56 -9.28 -0.31
N GLN A 73 -10.23 -9.27 -0.32
CA GLN A 73 -9.43 -9.38 0.89
C GLN A 73 -9.44 -8.09 1.74
N LEU A 74 -9.64 -6.93 1.13
CA LEU A 74 -9.67 -5.63 1.81
C LEU A 74 -11.06 -5.28 2.37
N GLU A 75 -12.13 -5.89 1.86
CA GLU A 75 -13.52 -5.67 2.28
C GLU A 75 -14.02 -6.69 3.33
N GLY A 76 -13.14 -7.59 3.79
CA GLY A 76 -13.43 -8.66 4.74
C GLY A 76 -13.34 -8.24 6.21
#